data_AF-A0A422QJ08-F1
#
_entry.id   AF-A0A422QJ08-F1
#
_cell.length_a   1.000
_cell.length_b   1.000
_cell.length_c   1.000
_cell.angle_alpha   90.00
_cell.angle_beta   90.00
_cell.angle_gamma   90.00
#
_symmetry.space_group_name_H-M   'P 1'
#
loop_
_entity.id
_entity.type
_entity.pdbx_description
1 polymer ?
#
loop_
_entity_poly.entity_id
_entity_poly.type
_entity_poly.pdbx_seq_one_letter_code
_entity_poly.pdbx_strand_id
1 'polypeptide(L)'
;MNKTVTRFLLAIWTLVATVALTRLILVRPDLFPRVPESFALWAIDVYGSTNGEELADLETLLALGFSFIVVLLVTALCRFIWRRAGRFTALAD
;
A
#
# COMPACT_ATOMS: atom_id res chain seq x y z
N MET A 1 3.47 7.36 26.47
CA MET A 1 2.30 7.01 25.64
C MET A 1 2.10 5.50 25.68
N ASN A 2 0.88 5.01 25.97
CA ASN A 2 0.62 3.58 26.08
C ASN A 2 0.88 2.87 24.75
N LYS A 3 1.57 1.72 24.79
CA LYS A 3 1.94 0.94 23.59
C LYS A 3 0.72 0.61 22.72
N THR A 4 -0.45 0.43 23.33
CA THR A 4 -1.73 0.20 22.68
C THR A 4 -2.16 1.38 21.82
N VAL A 5 -2.11 2.61 22.33
CA VAL A 5 -2.47 3.83 21.60
C VAL A 5 -1.58 4.02 20.37
N THR A 6 -0.28 3.72 20.50
CA THR A 6 0.66 3.79 19.37
C THR A 6 0.32 2.76 18.28
N ARG A 7 -0.12 1.55 18.66
CA ARG A 7 -0.55 0.53 17.70
C ARG A 7 -1.83 0.93 16.98
N PHE A 8 -2.80 1.51 17.69
CA PHE A 8 -4.03 2.02 17.09
C PHE A 8 -3.75 3.18 16.12
N LEU A 9 -2.92 4.14 16.50
CA LEU A 9 -2.53 5.23 15.59
C LEU A 9 -1.85 4.69 14.33
N LEU A 10 -0.97 3.70 14.47
CA LEU A 10 -0.31 3.07 13.33
C LEU A 10 -1.31 2.34 12.42
N ALA A 11 -2.29 1.63 13.00
CA ALA A 11 -3.33 0.96 12.23
C ALA A 11 -4.19 1.97 11.44
N ILE A 12 -4.63 3.04 12.10
CA ILE A 12 -5.39 4.13 11.46
C ILE A 12 -4.55 4.78 10.35
N TRP A 13 -3.27 5.07 10.62
CA TRP A 13 -2.35 5.61 9.63
C TRP A 13 -2.23 4.70 8.41
N THR A 14 -2.02 3.39 8.61
CA THR A 14 -1.90 2.44 7.50
C THR A 14 -3.18 2.37 6.68
N LEU A 15 -4.36 2.40 7.30
CA LEU A 15 -5.64 2.39 6.57
C LEU A 15 -5.82 3.66 5.75
N VAL A 16 -5.61 4.83 6.35
CA VAL A 16 -5.75 6.12 5.67
C VAL A 16 -4.74 6.25 4.53
N ALA A 17 -3.48 5.90 4.76
CA ALA A 17 -2.44 5.95 3.74
C ALA A 17 -2.73 4.96 2.60
N THR A 18 -3.27 3.77 2.89
CA THR A 18 -3.68 2.79 1.88
C THR A 18 -4.76 3.34 0.97
N VAL A 19 -5.83 3.91 1.55
CA VAL A 19 -6.94 4.50 0.78
C VAL A 19 -6.45 5.69 -0.04
N ALA A 20 -5.62 6.55 0.54
CA ALA A 20 -5.06 7.70 -0.16
C ALA A 20 -4.19 7.28 -1.36
N LEU A 21 -3.33 6.27 -1.18
CA LEU A 21 -2.50 5.74 -2.27
C LEU A 21 -3.34 5.04 -3.34
N THR A 22 -4.36 4.29 -2.93
CA THR A 22 -5.30 3.63 -3.87
C THR A 22 -5.99 4.66 -4.74
N ARG A 23 -6.53 5.72 -4.13
CA ARG A 23 -7.16 6.83 -4.86
C ARG A 23 -6.16 7.52 -5.79
N LEU A 24 -4.91 7.67 -5.38
CA LEU A 24 -3.87 8.27 -6.22
C LEU A 24 -3.58 7.41 -7.46
N ILE A 25 -3.48 6.09 -7.30
CA ILE A 25 -3.27 5.15 -8.42
C ILE A 25 -4.44 5.22 -9.41
N LEU A 26 -5.68 5.21 -8.91
CA LEU A 26 -6.88 5.22 -9.77
C LEU A 26 -7.09 6.55 -10.49
N VAL A 27 -6.81 7.69 -9.83
CA VAL A 27 -7.00 9.03 -10.43
C VAL A 27 -5.83 9.43 -11.34
N ARG A 28 -4.63 8.94 -11.03
CA ARG A 28 -3.38 9.25 -11.76
C ARG A 28 -2.62 7.98 -12.13
N PRO A 29 -3.17 7.14 -13.02
CA PRO A 29 -2.48 5.94 -13.47
C PRO A 29 -1.18 6.25 -14.23
N ASP A 30 -1.01 7.49 -14.70
CA ASP A 30 0.19 7.99 -15.37
C ASP A 30 1.43 8.05 -14.46
N LEU A 31 1.24 8.14 -13.14
CA LEU A 31 2.34 8.18 -12.17
C LEU A 31 2.91 6.79 -11.85
N PHE A 32 2.23 5.73 -12.27
CA PHE A 32 2.60 4.36 -11.97
C PHE A 32 2.96 3.60 -13.25
N PRO A 33 3.94 2.68 -13.19
CA PRO A 33 4.25 1.83 -14.32
C PRO A 33 3.01 1.01 -14.70
N ARG A 34 2.75 0.88 -16.00
CA ARG A 34 1.66 0.05 -16.48
C ARG A 34 1.88 -1.39 -16.04
N VAL A 35 0.80 -2.00 -15.57
CA VAL A 35 0.80 -3.42 -15.21
C VAL A 35 1.01 -4.24 -16.48
N PRO A 36 1.84 -5.31 -16.45
CA PRO A 36 2.03 -6.16 -17.61
C PRO A 36 0.70 -6.74 -18.09
N GLU A 37 0.50 -6.76 -19.40
CA GLU A 37 -0.74 -7.26 -20.01
C GLU A 37 -1.02 -8.72 -19.63
N SER A 38 0.03 -9.55 -19.52
CA SER A 38 -0.09 -10.93 -19.06
C SER A 38 -0.66 -11.05 -17.64
N PHE A 39 -0.30 -10.13 -16.74
CA PHE A 39 -0.82 -10.09 -15.38
C PHE A 39 -2.27 -9.58 -15.35
N ALA A 40 -2.58 -8.57 -16.17
CA ALA A 40 -3.95 -8.05 -16.28
C ALA A 40 -4.92 -9.14 -16.79
N LEU A 41 -4.54 -9.86 -17.84
CA LEU A 41 -5.32 -10.98 -18.38
C LEU A 41 -5.47 -12.11 -17.36
N TRP A 42 -4.41 -12.46 -16.63
CA TRP A 42 -4.49 -13.45 -15.55
C TRP A 42 -5.43 -13.01 -14.44
N ALA A 43 -5.40 -11.73 -14.03
CA ALA A 43 -6.26 -11.21 -12.97
C ALA A 43 -7.74 -11.20 -13.40
N ILE A 44 -8.02 -10.85 -14.67
CA ILE A 44 -9.35 -10.92 -15.27
C ILE A 44 -9.88 -12.36 -15.27
N ASP A 45 -9.05 -13.32 -15.68
CA ASP A 45 -9.41 -14.73 -15.75
C ASP A 45 -9.69 -15.32 -14.35
N VAL A 46 -8.86 -14.97 -13.35
CA VAL A 46 -9.04 -15.41 -11.96
C VAL A 46 -10.27 -14.79 -11.30
N TYR A 47 -10.53 -13.50 -11.54
CA TYR A 47 -11.71 -12.81 -11.00
C TYR A 47 -13.00 -13.22 -11.74
N GLY A 48 -12.88 -13.68 -12.99
CA GLY A 48 -13.99 -14.07 -13.83
C GLY A 48 -14.79 -12.88 -14.38
N SER A 49 -14.17 -11.70 -14.52
CA SER A 49 -14.90 -10.50 -14.95
C SER A 49 -15.39 -10.64 -16.39
N THR A 50 -16.70 -10.55 -16.59
CA THR A 50 -17.35 -10.66 -17.90
C THR A 50 -17.93 -9.35 -18.40
N ASN A 51 -18.02 -8.33 -17.54
CA ASN A 51 -18.53 -7.01 -17.87
C ASN A 51 -17.59 -5.89 -17.36
N GLY A 52 -17.83 -4.65 -17.80
CA GLY A 52 -16.98 -3.52 -17.43
C GLY A 52 -17.09 -3.07 -15.97
N GLU A 53 -18.17 -3.43 -15.28
CA GLU A 53 -18.36 -3.13 -13.86
C GLU A 53 -17.48 -4.02 -12.99
N GLU A 54 -17.49 -5.33 -13.26
CA GLU A 54 -16.63 -6.32 -12.60
C GLU A 54 -15.14 -6.04 -12.84
N LEU A 55 -14.79 -5.49 -14.02
CA LEU A 55 -13.43 -5.06 -14.31
C LEU A 55 -13.00 -3.87 -13.43
N ALA A 56 -13.88 -2.88 -13.23
CA ALA A 56 -13.58 -1.73 -12.37
C ALA A 56 -13.45 -2.13 -10.89
N ASP A 57 -14.24 -3.11 -10.44
CA ASP A 57 -14.11 -3.69 -9.11
C ASP A 57 -12.76 -4.42 -8.95
N LEU A 58 -12.37 -5.22 -9.94
CA LEU A 58 -11.08 -5.88 -9.97
C LEU A 58 -9.92 -4.88 -9.91
N GLU A 59 -9.97 -3.82 -10.72
CA GLU A 59 -8.96 -2.75 -10.71
C GLU A 59 -8.87 -2.08 -9.33
N THR A 60 -10.01 -1.82 -8.70
CA THR A 60 -10.07 -1.24 -7.36
C THR A 60 -9.46 -2.18 -6.32
N LEU A 61 -9.76 -3.48 -6.38
CA LEU A 61 -9.20 -4.49 -5.48
C LEU A 61 -7.68 -4.64 -5.66
N LEU A 62 -7.20 -4.67 -6.91
CA LEU A 62 -5.78 -4.71 -7.22
C LEU A 62 -5.05 -3.47 -6.72
N ALA A 63 -5.59 -2.27 -6.98
CA ALA A 63 -5.03 -1.01 -6.52
C ALA A 63 -4.99 -0.93 -4.99
N LEU A 64 -6.04 -1.41 -4.31
CA LEU A 64 -6.13 -1.45 -2.85
C LEU A 64 -5.11 -2.42 -2.25
N GLY A 65 -5.03 -3.64 -2.79
CA GLY A 65 -4.08 -4.66 -2.34
C GLY A 65 -2.64 -4.23 -2.53
N PHE A 66 -2.31 -3.69 -3.70
CA PHE A 66 -0.98 -3.15 -3.98
C PHE A 66 -0.64 -1.98 -3.04
N SER A 67 -1.58 -1.05 -2.86
CA SER A 67 -1.39 0.10 -1.97
C SER A 67 -1.12 -0.33 -0.53
N PHE A 68 -1.84 -1.34 -0.04
CA PHE A 68 -1.66 -1.85 1.31
C PHE A 68 -0.24 -2.41 1.51
N ILE A 69 0.25 -3.22 0.56
CA ILE A 69 1.60 -3.78 0.60
C ILE A 69 2.64 -2.67 0.58
N VAL A 70 2.52 -1.71 -0.34
CA VAL A 70 3.46 -0.58 -0.45
C VAL A 70 3.50 0.24 0.83
N VAL A 71 2.34 0.63 1.37
CA VAL A 71 2.23 1.40 2.61
C VAL A 71 2.84 0.63 3.78
N LEU A 72 2.59 -0.68 3.87
CA LEU A 72 3.14 -1.53 4.93
C LEU A 72 4.68 -1.60 4.84
N LEU A 73 5.22 -1.80 3.65
CA LEU A 73 6.67 -1.83 3.42
C LEU A 73 7.33 -0.48 3.73
N VAL A 74 6.78 0.63 3.25
CA VAL A 74 7.29 1.98 3.53
C VAL A 74 7.22 2.28 5.02
N THR A 75 6.10 1.97 5.68
CA THR A 75 5.94 2.19 7.12
C THR A 75 6.93 1.35 7.92
N ALA A 76 7.13 0.09 7.54
CA ALA A 76 8.12 -0.80 8.16
C ALA A 76 9.56 -0.30 7.94
N LEU A 77 9.88 0.18 6.73
CA LEU A 77 11.18 0.71 6.39
C LEU A 77 11.49 2.01 7.16
N CYS A 78 10.55 2.96 7.21
CA CYS A 78 10.68 4.17 8.01
C CYS A 78 10.93 3.83 9.50
N ARG A 79 10.18 2.84 10.03
CA ARG A 79 10.37 2.38 11.40
C ARG A 79 11.73 1.71 11.61
N PHE A 80 12.20 0.94 10.64
CA PHE A 80 13.50 0.29 10.68
C PHE A 80 14.63 1.33 10.67
N ILE A 81 14.54 2.32 9.78
CA ILE A 81 15.51 3.43 9.70
C ILE A 81 15.52 4.23 11.00
N TRP A 82 14.36 4.61 11.55
CA TRP A 82 14.32 5.32 12.84
C TRP A 82 14.91 4.53 13.99
N ARG A 83 14.62 3.22 14.08
CA ARG A 83 15.25 2.36 15.09
C ARG A 83 16.75 2.25 14.89
N ARG A 84 17.23 2.21 13.65
CA ARG A 84 18.66 2.10 13.34
C ARG A 84 19.38 3.42 13.61
N ALA A 85 18.82 4.56 13.22
CA ALA A 85 19.36 5.89 13.47
C ALA A 85 19.46 6.20 14.96
N GLY A 86 18.43 5.85 15.76
CA GLY A 86 18.47 6.05 17.21
C GLY A 86 19.52 5.23 17.95
N ARG A 87 19.99 4.10 17.37
CA ARG A 87 21.14 3.34 17.91
C ARG A 87 22.50 3.96 17.55
N PHE A 88 22.57 4.71 16.44
CA PHE A 88 23.82 5.38 16.05
C PHE A 88 24.07 6.64 16.89
N THR A 89 23.04 7.38 17.26
CA THR A 89 23.18 8.52 18.19
C THR A 89 23.56 8.08 19.60
N ALA A 90 23.08 6.93 20.08
CA ALA A 90 23.42 6.41 21.43
C ALA A 90 24.85 5.86 21.58
N LEU A 91 25.64 5.78 20.50
CA LEU A 91 27.05 5.39 20.51
C LEU A 91 27.99 6.58 20.23
N ALA A 92 27.42 7.75 19.96
CA ALA A 92 28.14 9.01 19.70
C ALA A 92 28.16 9.95 20.92
N ASP A 93 27.43 9.60 21.98
CA ASP A 93 27.48 10.19 23.33
C ASP A 93 28.26 9.26 24.29
#